data_AF-A0A925M3Z6-F1
#
_entry.id   AF-A0A925M3Z6-F1
#
_cell.length_a   1.000
_cell.length_b   1.000
_cell.length_c   1.000
_cell.angle_alpha   90.00
_cell.angle_beta   90.00
_cell.angle_gamma   90.00
#
_symmetry.space_group_name_H-M   'P 1'
#
loop_
_entity.id
_entity.type
_entity.pdbx_description
1 polymer ?
#
loop_
_entity_poly.entity_id
_entity_poly.type
_entity_poly.pdbx_seq_one_letter_code
_entity_poly.pdbx_strand_id
1 'polypeptide(L)'
;MDTIDTLSLPIEPLQRSLTLRQGLDRYYEANPDFVRDQDLWVGIMRIPWCDMQRHDIMHVVTGYSTALEQELQLIGFLLTSLTWKRPWYYYAQSFVVFLELLWQSIQGKAWGGIYHNPVQVCRLYLKGVKQGLTVHQKINAAIDPSTVLDRDLASLRSEYGIQNAGAWD
;
A
#
# COMPACT_ATOMS: atom_id res chain seq x y z
N MET A 1 14.33 27.51 52.57
CA MET A 1 15.41 27.20 51.61
C MET A 1 15.41 25.71 51.45
N ASP A 2 15.38 25.28 50.18
CA ASP A 2 15.72 23.94 49.67
C ASP A 2 14.71 22.83 50.00
N THR A 3 14.21 22.02 49.05
CA THR A 3 14.63 21.71 47.68
C THR A 3 13.42 21.23 46.88
N ILE A 4 13.41 21.56 45.59
CA ILE A 4 12.44 21.12 44.58
C ILE A 4 12.68 19.62 44.31
N ASP A 5 11.72 18.77 44.65
CA ASP A 5 11.64 17.40 44.13
C ASP A 5 11.19 17.46 42.67
N THR A 6 12.16 17.55 41.76
CA THR A 6 11.98 17.24 40.35
C THR A 6 11.65 15.75 40.22
N LEU A 7 10.34 15.46 40.19
CA LEU A 7 9.80 14.21 39.67
C LEU A 7 10.29 14.04 38.22
N SER A 8 11.34 13.23 38.05
CA SER A 8 11.70 12.65 36.77
C SER A 8 10.54 11.76 36.32
N LEU A 9 9.66 12.30 35.49
CA LEU A 9 8.70 11.50 34.75
C LEU A 9 9.49 10.47 33.92
N PRO A 10 9.04 9.21 33.87
CA PRO A 10 9.63 8.23 32.97
C PRO A 10 9.43 8.75 31.54
N ILE A 11 10.53 8.93 30.82
CA ILE A 11 10.52 9.11 29.37
C ILE A 11 9.94 7.79 28.84
N GLU A 12 8.69 7.80 28.38
CA GLU A 12 8.12 6.68 27.65
C GLU A 12 9.12 6.30 26.55
N PRO A 13 9.46 5.01 26.39
CA PRO A 13 10.39 4.61 25.36
C PRO A 13 9.81 5.05 24.02
N LEU A 14 10.56 5.90 23.31
CA LEU A 14 10.34 6.24 21.90
C LEU A 14 9.83 4.98 21.20
N GLN A 15 8.54 4.97 20.87
CA GLN A 15 7.91 3.89 20.13
C GLN A 15 8.77 3.72 18.87
N ARG A 16 9.57 2.64 18.82
CA ARG A 16 10.56 2.44 17.76
C ARG A 16 9.79 2.44 16.45
N SER A 17 9.94 3.52 15.71
CA SER A 17 9.24 3.68 14.46
C SER A 17 9.78 2.65 13.47
N LEU A 18 8.85 1.89 12.89
CA LEU A 18 9.10 0.73 12.06
C LEU A 18 9.79 1.17 10.76
N THR A 19 10.81 0.47 10.30
CA THR A 19 11.34 0.71 8.94
C THR A 19 10.42 0.10 7.88
N LEU A 20 10.49 0.59 6.65
CA LEU A 20 9.75 0.00 5.53
C LEU A 20 10.07 -1.49 5.34
N ARG A 21 11.34 -1.87 5.53
CA ARG A 21 11.80 -3.28 5.51
C ARG A 21 11.04 -4.12 6.54
N GLN A 22 11.00 -3.66 7.79
CA GLN A 22 10.29 -4.36 8.85
C GLN A 22 8.77 -4.46 8.58
N GLY A 23 8.18 -3.44 7.94
CA GLY A 23 6.78 -3.49 7.50
C GLY A 23 6.55 -4.49 6.37
N LEU A 24 7.47 -4.60 5.43
CA LEU A 24 7.44 -5.63 4.39
C LEU A 24 7.63 -7.04 4.97
N ASP A 25 8.51 -7.20 5.96
CA ASP A 25 8.69 -8.49 6.64
C ASP A 25 7.36 -8.94 7.27
N ARG A 26 6.66 -8.04 7.98
CA ARG A 26 5.31 -8.32 8.52
C ARG A 26 4.27 -8.60 7.45
N TYR A 27 4.31 -7.86 6.34
CA TYR A 27 3.46 -8.10 5.18
C TYR A 27 3.65 -9.51 4.62
N TYR A 28 4.89 -9.96 4.44
CA TYR A 28 5.16 -11.31 3.93
C TYR A 28 4.87 -12.41 4.96
N GLU A 29 5.09 -12.16 6.25
CA GLU A 29 4.69 -13.10 7.32
C GLU A 29 3.17 -13.32 7.35
N ALA A 30 2.38 -12.28 7.08
CA ALA A 30 0.92 -12.37 7.00
C ALA A 30 0.41 -12.99 5.68
N ASN A 31 1.26 -13.05 4.65
CA ASN A 31 0.92 -13.58 3.32
C ASN A 31 1.97 -14.63 2.89
N PRO A 32 2.09 -15.78 3.60
CA PRO A 32 3.17 -16.75 3.40
C PRO A 32 3.14 -17.42 2.02
N ASP A 33 1.99 -17.40 1.35
CA ASP A 33 1.81 -17.97 0.01
C ASP A 33 2.33 -17.05 -1.11
N PHE A 34 2.75 -15.81 -0.77
CA PHE A 34 3.27 -14.88 -1.77
C PHE A 34 4.66 -15.29 -2.26
N VAL A 35 4.77 -15.34 -3.57
CA VAL A 35 6.00 -15.69 -4.27
C VAL A 35 6.99 -14.53 -4.17
N ARG A 36 8.16 -14.80 -3.59
CA ARG A 36 9.23 -13.82 -3.38
C ARG A 36 10.44 -14.09 -4.27
N ASP A 37 11.19 -13.04 -4.57
CA ASP A 37 12.50 -13.09 -5.22
C ASP A 37 12.52 -13.77 -6.60
N GLN A 38 11.36 -13.83 -7.25
CA GLN A 38 11.21 -14.35 -8.61
C GLN A 38 10.11 -13.63 -9.38
N ASP A 39 10.26 -13.59 -10.69
CA ASP A 39 9.27 -13.01 -11.60
C ASP A 39 7.99 -13.86 -11.61
N LEU A 40 6.84 -13.19 -11.69
CA LEU A 40 5.54 -13.85 -11.81
C LEU A 40 5.13 -13.95 -13.28
N TRP A 41 4.62 -15.12 -13.66
CA TRP A 41 4.02 -15.34 -14.97
C TRP A 41 2.50 -15.36 -14.85
N VAL A 42 1.83 -14.40 -15.50
CA VAL A 42 0.37 -14.34 -15.63
C VAL A 42 0.01 -14.65 -17.07
N GLY A 43 -0.27 -15.93 -17.36
CA GLY A 43 -0.40 -16.42 -18.73
C GLY A 43 0.91 -16.23 -19.51
N ILE A 44 0.89 -15.42 -20.56
CA ILE A 44 2.08 -15.09 -21.37
C ILE A 44 2.83 -13.85 -20.87
N MET A 45 2.30 -13.14 -19.87
CA MET A 45 2.86 -11.89 -19.37
C MET A 45 3.83 -12.18 -18.22
N ARG A 46 5.08 -11.74 -18.37
CA ARG A 46 6.07 -11.73 -17.28
C ARG A 46 5.95 -10.42 -16.50
N ILE A 47 5.73 -10.52 -15.20
CA ILE A 47 5.76 -9.42 -14.24
C ILE A 47 7.07 -9.52 -13.47
N PRO A 48 8.01 -8.57 -13.64
CA PRO A 48 9.27 -8.57 -12.91
C PRO A 48 9.06 -8.56 -11.39
N TRP A 49 9.90 -9.27 -10.64
CA TRP A 49 9.86 -9.25 -9.17
C TRP A 49 9.93 -7.83 -8.61
N CYS A 50 10.78 -6.98 -9.18
CA CYS A 50 10.90 -5.59 -8.74
C CYS A 50 9.60 -4.78 -8.92
N ASP A 51 8.76 -5.17 -9.87
CA ASP A 51 7.46 -4.54 -10.08
C ASP A 51 6.44 -5.00 -9.04
N MET A 52 6.46 -6.29 -8.67
CA MET A 52 5.65 -6.80 -7.56
C MET A 52 6.08 -6.19 -6.23
N GLN A 53 7.38 -6.13 -5.97
CA GLN A 53 7.92 -5.56 -4.74
C GLN A 53 7.55 -4.07 -4.57
N ARG A 54 7.46 -3.31 -5.66
CA ARG A 54 6.97 -1.92 -5.61
C ARG A 54 5.49 -1.84 -5.24
N HIS A 55 4.67 -2.76 -5.72
CA HIS A 55 3.26 -2.86 -5.32
C HIS A 55 3.13 -3.24 -3.84
N ASP A 56 3.90 -4.23 -3.37
CA ASP A 56 3.97 -4.61 -1.94
C ASP A 56 4.40 -3.44 -1.05
N ILE A 57 5.39 -2.65 -1.48
CA ILE A 57 5.82 -1.44 -0.77
C ILE A 57 4.65 -0.46 -0.62
N MET A 58 3.78 -0.34 -1.63
CA MET A 58 2.63 0.54 -1.54
C MET A 58 1.58 0.04 -0.54
N HIS A 59 1.39 -1.27 -0.38
CA HIS A 59 0.59 -1.80 0.74
C HIS A 59 1.13 -1.34 2.09
N VAL A 60 2.44 -1.46 2.30
CA VAL A 60 3.08 -1.09 3.58
C VAL A 60 3.03 0.42 3.83
N VAL A 61 3.39 1.23 2.82
CA VAL A 61 3.40 2.69 2.92
C VAL A 61 2.00 3.26 3.11
N THR A 62 1.00 2.77 2.37
CA THR A 62 -0.39 3.25 2.53
C THR A 62 -1.10 2.66 3.73
N GLY A 63 -0.61 1.54 4.24
CA GLY A 63 -1.24 0.78 5.32
C GLY A 63 -2.42 -0.09 4.88
N TYR A 64 -2.66 -0.22 3.57
CA TYR A 64 -3.69 -1.11 3.05
C TYR A 64 -3.26 -2.57 3.15
N SER A 65 -4.12 -3.40 3.73
CA SER A 65 -4.02 -4.86 3.73
C SER A 65 -4.31 -5.47 2.36
N THR A 66 -4.08 -6.77 2.24
CA THR A 66 -4.40 -7.59 1.05
C THR A 66 -5.86 -8.01 0.97
N ALA A 67 -6.70 -7.61 1.93
CA ALA A 67 -8.14 -7.84 1.86
C ALA A 67 -8.73 -7.09 0.67
N LEU A 68 -9.67 -7.72 -0.06
CA LEU A 68 -10.25 -7.19 -1.31
C LEU A 68 -10.72 -5.72 -1.21
N GLU A 69 -11.32 -5.35 -0.08
CA GLU A 69 -11.78 -3.98 0.14
C GLU A 69 -10.65 -2.95 0.15
N GLN A 70 -9.51 -3.31 0.75
CA GLN A 70 -8.34 -2.46 0.87
C GLN A 70 -7.45 -2.56 -0.37
N GLU A 71 -7.42 -3.69 -1.06
CA GLU A 71 -6.85 -3.82 -2.40
C GLU A 71 -7.53 -2.86 -3.38
N LEU A 72 -8.87 -2.83 -3.40
CA LEU A 72 -9.62 -1.90 -4.25
C LEU A 72 -9.31 -0.43 -3.95
N GLN A 73 -9.11 -0.10 -2.66
CA GLN A 73 -8.67 1.24 -2.26
C GLN A 73 -7.23 1.51 -2.72
N LEU A 74 -6.32 0.55 -2.60
CA LEU A 74 -4.95 0.70 -3.08
C LEU A 74 -4.92 0.93 -4.60
N ILE A 75 -5.67 0.15 -5.38
CA ILE A 75 -5.76 0.31 -6.84
C ILE A 75 -6.19 1.74 -7.21
N GLY A 76 -7.24 2.26 -6.56
CA GLY A 76 -7.68 3.65 -6.77
C GLY A 76 -6.64 4.69 -6.34
N PHE A 77 -5.94 4.43 -5.23
CA PHE A 77 -4.85 5.27 -4.74
C PHE A 77 -3.69 5.34 -5.75
N LEU A 78 -3.24 4.19 -6.28
CA LEU A 78 -2.10 4.11 -7.21
C LEU A 78 -2.35 4.88 -8.51
N LEU A 79 -3.59 4.87 -9.01
CA LEU A 79 -3.96 5.63 -10.21
C LEU A 79 -3.62 7.13 -10.08
N THR A 80 -3.80 7.68 -8.88
CA THR A 80 -3.71 9.12 -8.65
C THR A 80 -2.46 9.56 -7.91
N SER A 81 -1.87 8.71 -7.07
CA SER A 81 -0.73 9.07 -6.21
C SER A 81 0.63 8.93 -6.89
N LEU A 82 0.77 8.10 -7.92
CA LEU A 82 2.06 7.82 -8.56
C LEU A 82 2.44 8.88 -9.62
N THR A 83 3.74 9.09 -9.84
CA THR A 83 4.24 9.92 -10.94
C THR A 83 4.01 9.22 -12.28
N TRP A 84 3.28 9.86 -13.18
CA TRP A 84 3.02 9.37 -14.54
C TRP A 84 4.28 9.47 -15.41
N LYS A 85 5.28 8.68 -15.06
CA LYS A 85 6.48 8.46 -15.86
C LYS A 85 6.43 7.04 -16.39
N ARG A 86 7.09 6.80 -17.53
CA ARG A 86 7.15 5.44 -18.07
C ARG A 86 7.71 4.49 -17.00
N PRO A 87 7.15 3.28 -16.90
CA PRO A 87 6.23 2.70 -17.86
C PRO A 87 4.75 2.76 -17.42
N TRP A 88 3.89 3.21 -18.34
CA TRP A 88 2.45 3.44 -18.11
C TRP A 88 1.65 2.17 -17.84
N TYR A 89 2.25 0.98 -18.02
CA TYR A 89 1.55 -0.30 -17.85
C TYR A 89 1.04 -0.52 -16.43
N TYR A 90 1.68 0.04 -15.40
CA TYR A 90 1.20 -0.07 -14.02
C TYR A 90 -0.19 0.53 -13.81
N TYR A 91 -0.45 1.67 -14.44
CA TYR A 91 -1.74 2.35 -14.39
C TYR A 91 -2.80 1.58 -15.18
N ALA A 92 -2.41 1.10 -16.37
CA ALA A 92 -3.29 0.29 -17.19
C ALA A 92 -3.67 -1.01 -16.48
N GLN A 93 -2.71 -1.69 -15.84
CA GLN A 93 -2.95 -2.91 -15.08
C GLN A 93 -3.88 -2.66 -13.90
N SER A 94 -3.61 -1.63 -13.08
CA SER A 94 -4.45 -1.27 -11.93
C SER A 94 -5.89 -0.97 -12.37
N PHE A 95 -6.06 -0.18 -13.44
CA PHE A 95 -7.38 0.16 -13.96
C PHE A 95 -8.11 -1.05 -14.58
N VAL A 96 -7.40 -1.91 -15.30
CA VAL A 96 -7.95 -3.15 -15.87
C VAL A 96 -8.41 -4.10 -14.76
N VAL A 97 -7.66 -4.24 -13.67
CA VAL A 97 -8.07 -5.04 -12.50
C VAL A 97 -9.36 -4.48 -11.89
N PHE A 98 -9.48 -3.16 -11.75
CA PHE A 98 -10.74 -2.54 -11.29
C PHE A 98 -11.91 -2.86 -12.23
N LEU A 99 -11.72 -2.74 -13.55
CA LEU A 99 -12.78 -3.04 -14.52
C LEU A 99 -13.21 -4.51 -14.48
N GLU A 100 -12.27 -5.43 -14.33
CA GLU A 100 -12.55 -6.86 -14.20
C GLU A 100 -13.37 -7.15 -12.93
N LEU A 101 -12.97 -6.57 -11.78
CA LEU A 101 -13.70 -6.72 -10.52
C LEU A 101 -15.11 -6.12 -10.61
N LEU A 102 -15.27 -4.97 -11.27
CA LEU A 102 -16.57 -4.36 -11.50
C LEU A 102 -17.46 -5.22 -12.41
N TRP A 103 -16.89 -5.77 -13.48
CA TRP A 103 -17.60 -6.64 -14.40
C TRP A 103 -18.06 -7.94 -13.74
N GLN A 104 -17.19 -8.59 -12.96
CA GLN A 104 -17.55 -9.77 -12.18
C GLN A 104 -18.65 -9.48 -11.15
N SER A 105 -18.58 -8.31 -10.50
CA SER A 105 -19.61 -7.83 -9.59
C SER A 105 -20.97 -7.63 -10.28
N ILE A 106 -20.99 -7.04 -11.47
CA ILE A 106 -22.21 -6.91 -12.30
C ILE A 106 -22.79 -8.30 -12.64
N GLN A 107 -21.94 -9.30 -12.83
CA GLN A 107 -22.33 -10.68 -13.06
C GLN A 107 -22.72 -11.46 -11.79
N GLY A 108 -22.70 -10.82 -10.62
CA GLY A 108 -23.04 -11.47 -9.34
C GLY A 108 -21.98 -12.47 -8.85
N LYS A 109 -20.73 -12.37 -9.33
CA LYS A 109 -19.65 -13.30 -8.96
C LYS A 109 -18.90 -12.80 -7.72
N ALA A 110 -18.60 -13.72 -6.81
CA ALA A 110 -17.75 -13.46 -5.65
C ALA A 110 -16.26 -13.54 -6.01
N TRP A 111 -15.42 -12.79 -5.28
CA TRP A 111 -13.96 -12.83 -5.41
C TRP A 111 -13.35 -13.15 -4.04
N GLY A 112 -12.48 -14.17 -3.98
CA GLY A 112 -11.93 -14.65 -2.70
C GLY A 112 -13.01 -15.10 -1.69
N GLY A 113 -14.18 -15.53 -2.18
CA GLY A 113 -15.30 -15.96 -1.33
C GLY A 113 -16.23 -14.84 -0.84
N ILE A 114 -15.92 -13.57 -1.14
CA ILE A 114 -16.74 -12.41 -0.74
C ILE A 114 -17.34 -11.75 -1.99
N TYR A 115 -18.64 -11.47 -1.96
CA TYR A 115 -19.31 -10.69 -2.99
C TYR A 115 -19.43 -9.23 -2.56
N HIS A 116 -18.92 -8.32 -3.39
CA HIS A 116 -19.24 -6.91 -3.33
C HIS A 116 -20.10 -6.55 -4.52
N ASN A 117 -21.16 -5.76 -4.30
CA ASN A 117 -21.98 -5.25 -5.39
C ASN A 117 -21.27 -4.10 -6.14
N PRO A 118 -21.73 -3.72 -7.34
CA PRO A 118 -21.02 -2.75 -8.17
C PRO A 118 -20.84 -1.38 -7.50
N VAL A 119 -21.83 -0.97 -6.70
CA VAL A 119 -21.78 0.30 -5.96
C VAL A 119 -20.70 0.26 -4.87
N GLN A 120 -20.54 -0.87 -4.18
CA GLN A 120 -19.49 -1.07 -3.19
C GLN A 120 -18.11 -1.05 -3.84
N VAL A 121 -17.94 -1.76 -4.97
CA VAL A 121 -16.68 -1.78 -5.73
C VAL A 121 -16.27 -0.37 -6.14
N CYS A 122 -17.18 0.39 -6.76
CA CYS A 122 -16.93 1.78 -7.14
C CYS A 122 -16.64 2.68 -5.93
N ARG A 123 -17.36 2.51 -4.81
CA ARG A 123 -17.16 3.31 -3.59
C ARG A 123 -15.77 3.09 -2.99
N LEU A 124 -15.33 1.85 -2.89
CA LEU A 124 -14.01 1.47 -2.36
C LEU A 124 -12.90 2.03 -3.25
N TYR A 125 -13.02 1.83 -4.56
CA TYR A 125 -12.11 2.39 -5.55
C TYR A 125 -12.01 3.92 -5.44
N LEU A 126 -13.14 4.62 -5.40
CA LEU A 126 -13.18 6.09 -5.29
C LEU A 126 -12.61 6.60 -3.96
N LYS A 127 -12.70 5.83 -2.87
CA LYS A 127 -12.06 6.18 -1.60
C LYS A 127 -10.54 6.19 -1.76
N GLY A 128 -9.98 5.19 -2.43
CA GLY A 128 -8.58 5.15 -2.84
C GLY A 128 -8.16 6.36 -3.68
N VAL A 129 -8.92 6.63 -4.74
CA VAL A 129 -8.71 7.79 -5.64
C VAL A 129 -8.66 9.10 -4.84
N LYS A 130 -9.62 9.31 -3.94
CA LYS A 130 -9.66 10.54 -3.12
C LYS A 130 -8.41 10.68 -2.26
N GLN A 131 -7.95 9.61 -1.62
CA GLN A 131 -6.73 9.65 -0.82
C GLN A 131 -5.47 9.88 -1.69
N GLY A 132 -5.39 9.26 -2.86
CA GLY A 132 -4.25 9.46 -3.76
C GLY A 132 -4.19 10.87 -4.36
N LEU A 133 -5.31 11.60 -4.37
CA LEU A 133 -5.35 13.02 -4.72
C LEU A 133 -4.90 13.95 -3.58
N THR A 134 -4.88 13.49 -2.32
CA THR A 134 -4.47 14.31 -1.17
C THR A 134 -3.00 14.18 -0.81
N VAL A 135 -2.22 13.37 -1.52
CA VAL A 135 -0.77 13.24 -1.27
C VAL A 135 -0.04 14.57 -1.50
N HIS A 136 0.92 14.91 -0.64
CA HIS A 136 1.69 16.16 -0.75
C HIS A 136 2.57 16.20 -2.00
N GLN A 137 3.07 15.04 -2.41
CA GLN A 137 3.87 14.86 -3.62
C GLN A 137 3.58 13.51 -4.25
N LYS A 138 3.74 13.40 -5.57
CA LYS A 138 3.54 12.13 -6.28
C LYS A 138 4.69 11.17 -5.98
N ILE A 139 4.35 9.91 -5.72
CA ILE A 139 5.31 8.84 -5.43
C ILE A 139 5.93 8.38 -6.75
N ASN A 140 7.25 8.25 -6.82
CA ASN A 140 7.92 7.78 -8.03
C ASN A 140 7.49 6.33 -8.34
N ALA A 141 6.80 6.10 -9.46
CA ALA A 141 6.38 4.75 -9.87
C ALA A 141 7.58 3.81 -10.13
N ALA A 142 8.74 4.38 -10.45
CA ALA A 142 9.98 3.64 -10.68
C ALA A 142 10.92 3.71 -9.46
N ILE A 143 10.39 3.95 -8.26
CA ILE A 143 11.19 3.97 -7.03
C ILE A 143 12.01 2.68 -6.93
N ASP A 144 13.30 2.82 -6.63
CA ASP A 144 14.17 1.68 -6.36
C ASP A 144 13.92 1.26 -4.92
N PRO A 145 13.37 0.04 -4.68
CA PRO A 145 13.15 -0.48 -3.33
C PRO A 145 14.37 -0.31 -2.43
N SER A 146 15.57 -0.61 -2.94
CA SER A 146 16.81 -0.58 -2.16
C SER A 146 17.10 0.79 -1.52
N THR A 147 16.58 1.87 -2.11
CA THR A 147 16.78 3.25 -1.63
C THR A 147 15.81 3.67 -0.52
N VAL A 148 14.72 2.90 -0.32
CA VAL A 148 13.65 3.25 0.63
C VAL A 148 13.44 2.23 1.74
N LEU A 149 13.92 1.00 1.60
CA LEU A 149 13.69 -0.09 2.56
C LEU A 149 14.12 0.26 4.00
N ASP A 150 15.23 0.96 4.16
CA ASP A 150 15.77 1.26 5.50
C ASP A 150 15.24 2.59 6.06
N ARG A 151 14.34 3.27 5.31
CA ARG A 151 13.69 4.49 5.79
C ARG A 151 12.59 4.16 6.78
N ASP A 152 12.43 5.09 7.70
CA ASP A 152 11.36 5.09 8.68
C ASP A 152 9.97 5.23 8.02
N LEU A 153 9.03 4.37 8.39
CA LEU A 153 7.70 4.29 7.77
C LEU A 153 6.84 5.52 8.09
N ALA A 154 6.87 6.00 9.34
CA ALA A 154 6.14 7.20 9.73
C ALA A 154 6.66 8.43 8.99
N SER A 155 7.99 8.52 8.82
CA SER A 155 8.64 9.58 8.05
C SER A 155 8.27 9.53 6.57
N LEU A 156 8.26 8.34 5.95
CA LEU A 156 7.81 8.15 4.57
C LEU A 156 6.35 8.58 4.38
N ARG A 157 5.46 8.17 5.28
CA ARG A 157 4.05 8.56 5.25
C ARG A 157 3.86 10.06 5.42
N SER A 158 4.57 10.67 6.36
CA SER A 158 4.55 12.12 6.56
C SER A 158 5.04 12.87 5.33
N GLU A 159 6.10 12.39 4.67
CA GLU A 159 6.62 12.97 3.43
C GLU A 159 5.57 12.97 2.32
N TYR A 160 4.84 11.86 2.15
CA TYR A 160 3.79 11.76 1.15
C TYR A 160 2.44 12.33 1.57
N GLY A 161 2.27 12.75 2.83
CA GLY A 161 0.98 13.22 3.37
C GLY A 161 -0.04 12.10 3.57
N ILE A 162 0.43 10.88 3.81
CA ILE A 162 -0.42 9.70 4.06
C ILE A 162 -0.72 9.65 5.56
N GLN A 163 -1.96 9.96 5.93
CA GLN A 163 -2.44 9.86 7.31
C GLN A 163 -3.10 8.50 7.53
N ASN A 164 -2.30 7.44 7.66
CA ASN A 164 -2.83 6.12 7.98
C ASN A 164 -1.85 5.36 8.88
N ALA A 165 -2.36 4.84 10.00
CA ALA A 165 -1.67 3.81 10.77
C ALA A 165 -2.15 2.47 10.22
N GLY A 166 -1.28 1.81 9.48
CA GLY A 166 -1.63 0.75 8.55
C GLY A 166 -1.75 -0.63 9.18
N ALA A 167 -2.24 -1.59 8.40
CA ALA A 167 -2.26 -3.01 8.76
C ALA A 167 -0.88 -3.63 9.08
N TRP A 168 0.20 -2.86 8.90
CA TRP A 168 1.59 -3.32 8.88
C TRP A 168 2.50 -2.60 9.89
N ASP A 169 1.92 -1.76 10.75
CA ASP A 169 2.61 -0.99 11.79
C ASP A 169 2.89 -1.81 13.05
#